data_AF-A0A0F9RRX0-F1
#
_entry.id   AF-A0A0F9RRX0-F1
#
_cell.length_a   1.000
_cell.length_b   1.000
_cell.length_c   1.000
_cell.angle_alpha   90.00
_cell.angle_beta   90.00
_cell.angle_gamma   90.00
#
_symmetry.space_group_name_H-M   'P 1'
#
loop_
_entity.id
_entity.type
_entity.pdbx_description
1 polymer ?
#
loop_
_entity_poly.entity_id
_entity_poly.type
_entity_poly.pdbx_seq_one_letter_code
_entity_poly.pdbx_strand_id
1 'polypeptide(L)'
;MIDLERETQETTQVTKGKNGRTFQTYETKYVDTGELVGKREETTTYYATGELKKIKQKRFDANGNLLKERNIKYFKDGRQPEIEME
;
A
#
# COMPACT_ATOMS: atom_id res chain seq x y z
N MET A 1 2.96 -20.22 29.67
CA MET A 1 2.06 -19.28 28.97
C MET A 1 2.12 -19.66 27.50
N ILE A 2 0.98 -19.95 26.89
CA ILE A 2 0.89 -20.14 25.44
C ILE A 2 0.67 -18.74 24.88
N ASP A 3 1.62 -18.22 24.10
CA ASP A 3 1.39 -17.04 23.28
C ASP A 3 0.33 -17.41 22.24
N LEU A 4 -0.92 -17.03 22.52
CA LEU A 4 -2.00 -17.18 21.57
C LEU A 4 -1.84 -16.06 20.54
N GLU A 5 -1.21 -16.37 19.41
CA GLU A 5 -1.19 -15.45 18.28
C GLU A 5 -2.64 -15.14 17.88
N ARG A 6 -3.05 -13.89 18.07
CA ARG A 6 -4.40 -13.44 17.72
C ARG A 6 -4.55 -13.46 16.20
N GLU A 7 -5.63 -14.07 15.71
CA GLU A 7 -5.93 -14.15 14.29
C GLU A 7 -6.19 -12.74 13.71
N THR A 8 -5.66 -12.48 12.51
CA THR A 8 -5.86 -11.21 11.81
C THR A 8 -6.42 -11.43 10.41
N GLN A 9 -7.16 -10.43 9.92
CA GLN A 9 -7.70 -10.40 8.57
C GLN A 9 -7.29 -9.09 7.88
N GLU A 10 -6.89 -9.19 6.61
CA GLU A 10 -6.68 -8.04 5.74
C GLU A 10 -7.93 -7.78 4.90
N THR A 11 -8.34 -6.51 4.84
CA THR A 11 -9.39 -6.03 3.94
C THR A 11 -8.77 -5.06 2.94
N THR A 12 -9.26 -5.08 1.70
CA THR A 12 -8.75 -4.23 0.62
C THR A 12 -9.86 -3.37 0.05
N GLN A 13 -9.57 -2.09 -0.19
CA GLN A 13 -10.44 -1.17 -0.93
C GLN A 13 -9.66 -0.58 -2.09
N VAL A 14 -10.25 -0.58 -3.29
CA VAL A 14 -9.63 -0.06 -4.51
C VAL A 14 -10.50 1.04 -5.10
N THR A 15 -9.89 2.20 -5.32
CA THR A 15 -10.53 3.37 -5.92
C THR A 15 -9.78 3.77 -7.18
N LYS A 16 -10.47 3.79 -8.32
CA LYS A 16 -9.94 4.35 -9.57
C LYS A 16 -9.98 5.87 -9.50
N GLY A 17 -8.81 6.50 -9.55
CA GLY A 17 -8.66 7.95 -9.64
C GLY A 17 -8.72 8.46 -11.08
N LYS A 18 -8.79 9.78 -11.22
CA LYS A 18 -8.65 10.46 -12.53
C LYS A 18 -7.19 10.40 -12.99
N ASN A 19 -6.98 10.56 -14.30
CA ASN A 19 -5.66 10.68 -14.95
C ASN A 19 -4.75 9.44 -14.77
N GLY A 20 -5.32 8.24 -14.89
CA GLY A 20 -4.55 7.00 -14.82
C GLY A 20 -3.93 6.77 -13.44
N ARG A 21 -4.69 7.02 -12.37
CA ARG A 21 -4.29 6.71 -11.00
C ARG A 21 -5.23 5.67 -10.40
N THR A 22 -4.69 4.78 -9.59
CA THR A 22 -5.46 3.87 -8.73
C THR A 22 -4.95 4.00 -7.31
N PHE A 23 -5.88 4.07 -6.36
CA PHE A 23 -5.60 4.10 -4.93
C PHE A 23 -6.09 2.79 -4.32
N GLN A 24 -5.23 2.12 -3.56
CA GLN A 24 -5.57 0.90 -2.84
C GLN A 24 -5.25 1.09 -1.38
N THR A 25 -6.21 0.76 -0.51
CA THR A 25 -6.03 0.77 0.94
C THR A 25 -6.20 -0.65 1.44
N TYR A 26 -5.27 -1.06 2.30
CA TYR A 26 -5.30 -2.33 2.99
C TYR A 26 -5.37 -2.05 4.49
N GLU A 27 -6.31 -2.67 5.17
CA GLU A 27 -6.43 -2.60 6.63
C GLU A 27 -6.34 -4.00 7.20
N THR A 28 -5.41 -4.20 8.12
CA THR A 28 -5.28 -5.45 8.88
C THR A 28 -5.94 -5.25 10.23
N LYS A 29 -6.88 -6.11 10.59
CA LYS A 29 -7.62 -6.06 11.87
C LYS A 29 -7.57 -7.41 12.57
N TYR A 30 -7.61 -7.40 13.90
CA TYR A 30 -7.87 -8.62 14.65
C TYR A 30 -9.28 -9.14 14.36
N VAL A 31 -9.44 -10.45 14.14
CA VAL A 31 -10.73 -11.06 13.77
C VAL A 31 -11.72 -11.01 14.93
N ASP A 32 -11.24 -11.19 16.15
CA ASP A 32 -12.05 -11.25 17.38
C ASP A 32 -12.57 -9.88 17.84
N THR A 33 -11.76 -8.81 17.75
CA THR A 33 -12.13 -7.48 18.22
C THR A 33 -12.40 -6.47 17.12
N GLY A 34 -11.98 -6.73 15.89
CA GLY A 34 -12.02 -5.76 14.78
C GLY A 34 -11.04 -4.58 14.94
N GLU A 35 -10.18 -4.61 15.97
CA GLU A 35 -9.20 -3.57 16.23
C GLU A 35 -8.15 -3.53 15.12
N LEU A 36 -7.83 -2.31 14.67
CA LEU A 36 -6.83 -2.09 13.63
C LEU A 36 -5.44 -2.45 14.14
N VAL A 37 -4.75 -3.30 13.40
CA VAL A 37 -3.34 -3.67 13.64
C VAL A 37 -2.42 -2.77 12.83
N GLY A 38 -2.85 -2.44 11.61
CA GLY A 38 -2.10 -1.56 10.73
C GLY A 38 -2.80 -1.29 9.41
N LYS A 39 -2.24 -0.36 8.67
CA LYS A 39 -2.77 0.10 7.38
C LYS A 39 -1.65 0.19 6.35
N ARG A 40 -1.95 -0.17 5.11
CA ARG A 40 -1.10 0.11 3.96
C ARG A 40 -1.89 0.91 2.93
N GLU A 41 -1.28 1.94 2.38
CA GLU A 41 -1.82 2.67 1.23
C GLU A 41 -0.89 2.49 0.04
N GLU A 42 -1.47 2.23 -1.12
CA GLU A 42 -0.77 2.15 -2.39
C GLU A 42 -1.41 3.10 -3.39
N THR A 43 -0.60 3.92 -4.04
CA THR A 43 -1.01 4.72 -5.19
C THR A 43 -0.24 4.27 -6.41
N THR A 44 -0.96 3.76 -7.41
CA THR A 44 -0.41 3.37 -8.70
C THR A 44 -0.73 4.45 -9.71
N THR A 45 0.28 5.01 -10.36
CA THR A 45 0.15 5.95 -11.46
C THR A 45 0.61 5.28 -12.74
N TYR A 46 -0.17 5.46 -13.80
CA TYR A 46 0.10 4.95 -15.13
C TYR A 46 0.48 6.10 -16.07
N TYR A 47 1.22 5.77 -17.11
CA TYR A 47 1.37 6.65 -18.26
C TYR A 47 0.06 6.72 -19.06
N ALA A 48 -0.06 7.71 -19.95
CA ALA A 48 -1.21 7.82 -20.86
C ALA A 48 -1.38 6.58 -21.76
N THR A 49 -0.29 5.84 -22.00
CA THR A 49 -0.26 4.56 -22.72
C THR A 49 -0.80 3.38 -21.91
N GLY A 50 -1.09 3.55 -20.61
CA GLY A 50 -1.53 2.49 -19.70
C GLY A 50 -0.40 1.74 -19.00
N GLU A 51 0.86 1.99 -19.35
CA GLU A 51 2.03 1.37 -18.71
C GLU A 51 2.24 1.92 -17.29
N LEU A 52 2.78 1.11 -16.37
CA LEU A 52 3.13 1.55 -15.02
C LEU A 52 4.16 2.68 -15.08
N LYS A 53 3.88 3.76 -14.35
CA LYS A 53 4.78 4.92 -14.21
C LYS A 53 5.37 5.01 -12.82
N LYS A 54 4.54 4.87 -11.80
CA LYS A 54 4.97 5.02 -10.40
C LYS A 54 4.06 4.23 -9.48
N ILE A 55 4.64 3.58 -8.50
CA ILE A 55 3.94 3.03 -7.33
C ILE A 55 4.47 3.77 -6.10
N LYS A 56 3.56 4.28 -5.27
CA LYS A 56 3.89 4.83 -3.96
C LYS A 56 3.19 3.99 -2.90
N GLN A 57 3.94 3.45 -1.96
CA GLN A 57 3.45 2.61 -0.87
C GLN A 57 3.76 3.26 0.47
N LYS A 58 2.77 3.34 1.34
CA LYS A 58 2.92 3.79 2.73
C LYS A 58 2.42 2.70 3.67
N ARG A 59 3.12 2.49 4.77
CA ARG A 59 2.68 1.60 5.86
C ARG A 59 2.52 2.42 7.14
N PHE A 60 1.44 2.16 7.86
CA PHE A 60 1.09 2.83 9.09
C PHE A 60 0.82 1.81 10.19
N ASP A 61 1.07 2.20 11.43
CA ASP A 61 0.61 1.46 12.61
C ASP A 61 -0.91 1.63 12.84
N ALA A 62 -1.42 0.98 13.87
CA ALA A 62 -2.81 1.06 14.32
C ALA A 62 -3.28 2.50 14.65
N ASN A 63 -2.36 3.38 15.05
CA ASN A 63 -2.64 4.75 15.44
C ASN A 63 -2.59 5.71 14.23
N GLY A 64 -2.22 5.22 13.05
CA GLY A 64 -2.06 6.03 11.85
C GLY A 64 -0.70 6.70 11.73
N ASN A 65 0.30 6.33 12.54
CA ASN A 65 1.66 6.84 12.40
C ASN A 65 2.33 6.18 11.19
N LEU A 66 2.99 6.97 10.35
CA LEU A 66 3.75 6.44 9.21
C LEU A 66 4.98 5.68 9.71
N LEU A 67 5.07 4.40 9.36
CA LEU A 67 6.20 3.53 9.70
C LEU A 67 7.22 3.47 8.58
N LYS A 68 6.75 3.49 7.33
CA LYS A 68 7.61 3.35 6.14
C LYS A 68 6.94 3.93 4.91
N GLU A 69 7.73 4.60 4.08
CA GLU A 69 7.34 4.97 2.74
C GLU A 69 8.29 4.36 1.70
N ARG A 70 7.71 3.93 0.57
CA ARG A 70 8.47 3.47 -0.59
C ARG A 70 7.89 4.09 -1.85
N ASN A 71 8.75 4.62 -2.70
CA ASN A 71 8.42 5.06 -4.05
C ASN A 71 9.16 4.18 -5.05
N ILE A 72 8.44 3.67 -6.05
CA ILE A 72 9.00 2.88 -7.16
C ILE A 72 8.62 3.60 -8.45
N LYS A 73 9.62 3.98 -9.24
CA LYS A 73 9.43 4.69 -10.50
C LYS A 73 9.84 3.78 -11.66
N TYR A 74 8.95 3.65 -12.63
CA TYR A 74 9.16 2.83 -13.81
C TYR A 74 9.43 3.74 -15.01
N PHE A 75 10.33 3.32 -15.88
CA PHE A 75 10.71 4.08 -17.08
C PHE A 75 10.22 3.38 -18.34
N LYS A 76 9.76 4.18 -19.31
CA LYS A 76 9.31 3.68 -20.62
C LYS A 76 10.44 3.16 -21.51
N ASP A 77 11.65 3.64 -21.27
CA ASP A 77 12.84 3.30 -22.06
C ASP A 77 13.44 1.95 -21.66
N GLY A 78 12.75 1.17 -20.80
CA GLY A 78 13.19 -0.15 -20.38
C GLY A 78 14.28 -0.13 -19.30
N ARG A 79 14.69 1.05 -18.80
CA ARG A 79 15.57 1.13 -17.64
C ARG A 79 14.95 0.46 -16.42
N GLN A 80 15.82 -0.07 -15.56
CA GLN A 80 15.40 -0.64 -14.29
C GLN A 80 14.63 0.38 -13.44
N PRO A 81 13.62 -0.05 -12.68
CA PRO A 81 12.89 0.84 -11.80
C PRO A 81 13.79 1.47 -10.73
N GLU A 82 13.61 2.76 -10.47
CA GLU A 82 14.23 3.45 -9.35
C GLU A 82 13.39 3.20 -8.09
N ILE A 83 14.04 2.83 -6.99
CA ILE A 83 13.39 2.59 -5.69
C ILE A 83 13.96 3.57 -4.67
N GLU A 84 13.08 4.38 -4.11
CA GLU A 84 13.37 5.30 -3.00
C GLU A 84 12.64 4.78 -1.76
N MET A 85 13.36 4.68 -0.63
CA MET A 85 12.80 4.29 0.66
C MET A 85 13.04 5.42 1.66
N GLU A 86 11.99 5.84 2.35
CA GLU A 86 12.01 6.82 3.43
C GLU A 86 11.50 6.20 4.73
#